data_AF-A0A7C5PT17-F1
#
_entry.id   AF-A0A7C5PT17-F1
#
_cell.length_a   1.000
_cell.length_b   1.000
_cell.length_c   1.000
_cell.angle_alpha   90.00
_cell.angle_beta   90.00
_cell.angle_gamma   90.00
#
_symmetry.space_group_name_H-M   'P 1'
#
loop_
_entity.id
_entity.type
_entity.pdbx_description
1 polymer ?
#
loop_
_entity_poly.entity_id
_entity_poly.type
_entity_poly.pdbx_seq_one_letter_code
_entity_poly.pdbx_strand_id
1 'polypeptide(L)'
;MHNGHPGNALAFGPILLLSLLLTAAGSARAIPAFSRKYKTSCNTCHVAFPMLNDFGEAFRSNGFQFPQDDDWFVKDKPVTLGAEGWRDLFPRALWPTTLPNLPPVSFRVTMGMDQTEGARDKGNFQAPTDVNILAAGTMGEDVSFFFHQGGGIRYYVQFSNLLEETFSDTLLPRYALNLKLGLFEPGVMETSNARRLTATPLLARTVTYSRAGEAGNSFAIDRQIGA
;
A
#
# COMPACT_ATOMS: atom_id res chain seq x y z
N MET A 1 15.40 14.77 -62.39
CA MET A 1 15.66 13.92 -61.21
C MET A 1 15.13 14.66 -60.00
N HIS A 2 13.98 14.24 -59.47
CA HIS A 2 13.21 14.95 -58.44
C HIS A 2 13.49 14.28 -57.08
N ASN A 3 14.17 14.96 -56.17
CA ASN A 3 14.41 14.47 -54.81
C ASN A 3 13.18 14.80 -53.96
N GLY A 4 12.35 13.80 -53.64
CA GLY A 4 11.23 13.93 -52.72
C GLY A 4 11.68 13.91 -51.27
N HIS A 5 11.40 14.98 -50.52
CA HIS A 5 11.53 15.00 -49.06
C HIS A 5 10.49 14.07 -48.43
N PRO A 6 10.86 13.18 -47.48
CA PRO A 6 9.88 12.41 -46.72
C PRO A 6 9.10 13.35 -45.81
N GLY A 7 7.79 13.42 -46.03
CA GLY A 7 6.86 14.26 -45.27
C GLY A 7 6.81 13.89 -43.79
N ASN A 8 6.62 14.92 -42.96
CA ASN A 8 6.49 14.92 -41.50
C ASN A 8 5.25 14.15 -40.98
N ALA A 9 5.05 12.90 -41.39
CA ALA A 9 3.90 12.09 -40.96
C ALA A 9 4.09 11.43 -39.58
N LEU A 10 5.31 11.44 -39.02
CA LEU A 10 5.65 10.72 -37.79
C LEU A 10 5.38 11.49 -36.48
N ALA A 11 5.06 12.79 -36.53
CA ALA A 11 4.89 13.61 -35.32
C ALA A 11 3.46 13.60 -34.72
N PHE A 12 2.45 13.15 -35.48
CA PHE A 12 1.04 13.25 -35.06
C PHE A 12 0.55 12.07 -34.20
N GLY A 13 1.15 10.88 -34.36
CA GLY A 13 0.79 9.68 -33.60
C GLY A 13 0.91 9.83 -32.07
N PRO A 14 2.06 10.29 -31.52
CA PRO A 14 2.21 10.42 -30.07
C PRO A 14 1.35 11.55 -29.48
N ILE A 15 1.10 12.63 -30.23
CA ILE A 15 0.23 13.74 -29.80
C ILE A 15 -1.24 13.27 -29.73
N LEU A 16 -1.69 12.48 -30.71
CA LEU A 16 -3.03 11.90 -30.72
C LEU A 16 -3.21 10.90 -29.57
N LEU A 17 -2.22 10.03 -29.34
CA LEU A 17 -2.23 9.08 -28.22
C LEU A 17 -2.27 9.80 -26.86
N LEU A 18 -1.45 10.82 -26.69
CA LEU A 18 -1.42 11.64 -25.47
C LEU A 18 -2.76 12.35 -25.26
N SER A 19 -3.31 12.96 -26.32
CA SER A 19 -4.62 13.63 -26.26
C SER A 19 -5.74 12.64 -25.90
N LEU A 20 -5.72 11.44 -26.48
CA LEU A 20 -6.67 10.38 -26.16
C LEU A 20 -6.55 9.94 -24.69
N LEU A 21 -5.32 9.76 -24.19
CA LEU A 21 -5.06 9.42 -22.78
C LEU A 21 -5.52 10.52 -21.81
N LEU A 22 -5.32 11.79 -22.16
CA LEU A 22 -5.77 12.92 -21.34
C LEU A 22 -7.30 13.03 -21.32
N THR A 23 -7.99 12.77 -22.44
CA THR A 23 -9.46 12.77 -22.47
C THR A 23 -10.09 11.54 -21.83
N ALA A 24 -9.36 10.42 -21.76
CA ALA A 24 -9.78 9.21 -21.06
C ALA A 24 -9.51 9.25 -19.54
N ALA A 25 -8.81 10.28 -19.05
CA ALA A 25 -8.53 10.44 -17.62
C ALA A 25 -9.79 10.88 -16.87
N GLY A 26 -10.58 9.91 -16.41
CA GLY A 26 -11.67 10.15 -15.44
C GLY A 26 -11.16 10.52 -14.05
N SER A 27 -12.07 10.70 -13.09
CA SER A 27 -11.72 10.99 -11.69
C SER A 27 -10.68 10.00 -11.16
N ALA A 28 -9.48 10.51 -10.86
CA ALA A 28 -8.40 9.71 -10.32
C ALA A 28 -8.83 9.16 -8.96
N ARG A 29 -9.09 7.86 -8.88
CA ARG A 29 -9.27 7.19 -7.60
C ARG A 29 -7.90 7.17 -6.92
N ALA A 30 -7.73 7.98 -5.87
CA ALA A 30 -6.49 8.03 -5.13
C ALA A 30 -6.06 6.62 -4.68
N ILE A 31 -4.76 6.34 -4.83
CA ILE A 31 -4.09 5.20 -4.22
C ILE A 31 -3.73 5.67 -2.80
N PRO A 32 -3.98 4.91 -1.73
CA PRO A 32 -4.26 3.47 -1.71
C PRO A 32 -5.74 3.08 -1.56
N ALA A 33 -6.03 1.86 -1.99
CA ALA A 33 -7.38 1.32 -2.04
C ALA A 33 -8.10 1.19 -0.69
N PHE A 34 -7.31 1.04 0.37
CA PHE A 34 -7.76 0.73 1.72
C PHE A 34 -8.09 1.96 2.57
N SER A 35 -7.56 3.14 2.23
CA SER A 35 -7.94 4.41 2.89
C SER A 35 -9.16 5.07 2.26
N ARG A 36 -9.67 4.52 1.13
CA ARG A 36 -10.81 5.10 0.40
C ARG A 36 -12.07 5.20 1.25
N LYS A 37 -12.27 4.29 2.20
CA LYS A 37 -13.45 4.30 3.08
C LYS A 37 -13.62 5.62 3.85
N TYR A 38 -12.54 6.35 4.09
CA TYR A 38 -12.56 7.63 4.81
C TYR A 38 -12.84 8.85 3.93
N LYS A 39 -12.73 8.74 2.59
CA LYS A 39 -12.80 9.84 1.60
C LYS A 39 -12.29 11.18 2.15
N THR A 40 -11.06 11.16 2.65
CA THR A 40 -10.39 12.34 3.20
C THR A 40 -9.40 12.92 2.19
N SER A 41 -9.00 14.17 2.38
CA SER A 41 -8.04 14.85 1.51
C SER A 41 -6.63 14.31 1.71
N CYS A 42 -5.80 14.35 0.66
CA CYS A 42 -4.43 13.81 0.70
C CYS A 42 -3.55 14.48 1.76
N ASN A 43 -3.75 15.78 2.02
CA ASN A 43 -3.05 16.55 3.03
C ASN A 43 -3.36 16.12 4.48
N THR A 44 -4.42 15.33 4.69
CA THR A 44 -4.70 14.70 5.99
C THR A 44 -3.55 13.76 6.37
N CYS A 45 -3.01 13.01 5.39
CA CYS A 45 -1.96 12.02 5.64
C CYS A 45 -0.57 12.42 5.11
N HIS A 46 -0.49 13.37 4.18
CA HIS A 46 0.75 13.70 3.48
C HIS A 46 1.17 15.17 3.68
N VAL A 47 2.46 15.40 3.94
CA VAL A 47 3.08 16.73 3.82
C VAL A 47 3.38 17.08 2.36
N ALA A 48 3.80 16.09 1.58
CA ALA A 48 4.01 16.13 0.15
C ALA A 48 3.79 14.72 -0.37
N PHE A 49 3.24 14.53 -1.56
CA PHE A 49 3.13 13.17 -2.10
C PHE A 49 4.55 12.61 -2.36
N PRO A 50 4.93 11.44 -1.83
CA PRO A 50 4.21 10.46 -0.99
C PRO A 50 4.63 10.47 0.51
N MET A 51 5.42 11.46 0.94
CA MET A 51 5.88 11.61 2.32
C MET A 51 4.70 11.79 3.29
N LEU A 52 4.63 10.92 4.31
CA LEU A 52 3.61 10.97 5.34
C LEU A 52 3.91 12.08 6.36
N ASN A 53 2.85 12.69 6.89
CA ASN A 53 2.92 13.50 8.10
C ASN A 53 2.74 12.61 9.35
N ASP A 54 2.81 13.18 10.54
CA ASP A 54 2.67 12.44 11.80
C ASP A 54 1.36 11.65 11.88
N PHE A 55 0.26 12.24 11.39
CA PHE A 55 -1.04 11.57 11.31
C PHE A 55 -1.00 10.35 10.37
N GLY A 56 -0.40 10.49 9.20
CA GLY A 56 -0.24 9.42 8.22
C GLY A 56 0.62 8.27 8.73
N GLU A 57 1.69 8.59 9.48
CA GLU A 57 2.52 7.58 10.12
C GLU A 57 1.78 6.85 11.25
N ALA A 58 1.01 7.57 12.06
CA ALA A 58 0.14 6.98 13.08
C ALA A 58 -0.93 6.07 12.45
N PHE A 59 -1.61 6.54 11.41
CA PHE A 59 -2.61 5.80 10.64
C PHE A 59 -2.04 4.49 10.07
N ARG A 60 -0.86 4.54 9.45
CA ARG A 60 -0.16 3.36 8.92
C ARG A 60 0.22 2.38 10.05
N SER A 61 0.69 2.91 11.18
CA SER A 61 1.11 2.12 12.33
C SER A 61 -0.07 1.43 13.01
N ASN A 62 -1.24 2.07 12.97
CA ASN A 62 -2.52 1.55 13.44
C ASN A 62 -3.25 0.67 12.40
N GLY A 63 -2.52 0.05 11.46
CA GLY A 63 -3.13 -0.87 10.50
C GLY A 63 -4.08 -0.22 9.50
N PHE A 64 -3.87 1.05 9.17
CA PHE A 64 -4.74 1.86 8.29
C PHE A 64 -6.15 2.08 8.87
N GLN A 65 -6.21 2.23 10.20
CA GLN A 65 -7.39 2.64 10.95
C GLN A 65 -7.20 4.02 11.59
N PHE A 66 -8.22 4.88 11.52
CA PHE A 66 -8.23 6.09 12.33
C PHE A 66 -8.36 5.68 13.81
N PRO A 67 -7.65 6.36 14.72
CA PRO A 67 -7.82 6.13 16.15
C PRO A 67 -9.19 6.64 16.61
N GLN A 68 -9.84 5.90 17.53
CA GLN A 68 -11.19 6.17 18.08
C GLN A 68 -12.32 5.92 17.10
N ASP A 69 -13.46 5.41 17.60
CA ASP A 69 -14.76 5.16 16.93
C ASP A 69 -14.80 5.66 15.48
N ASP A 70 -14.23 4.85 14.58
CA ASP A 70 -13.91 5.27 13.21
C ASP A 70 -15.17 5.49 12.37
N ASP A 71 -16.32 5.09 12.89
CA ASP A 71 -17.66 5.23 12.35
C ASP A 71 -17.96 6.64 11.81
N TRP A 72 -17.56 7.69 12.54
CA TRP A 72 -17.77 9.06 12.06
C TRP A 72 -16.88 9.41 10.86
N PHE A 73 -15.71 8.80 10.78
CA PHE A 73 -14.74 9.04 9.73
C PHE A 73 -14.95 8.14 8.51
N VAL A 74 -15.60 6.99 8.67
CA VAL A 74 -15.94 6.05 7.60
C VAL A 74 -17.13 6.60 6.81
N LYS A 75 -16.83 7.13 5.62
CA LYS A 75 -17.82 7.74 4.71
C LYS A 75 -18.38 6.75 3.70
N ASP A 76 -17.75 5.58 3.53
CA ASP A 76 -18.28 4.48 2.75
C ASP A 76 -18.99 3.48 3.65
N LYS A 77 -20.29 3.30 3.43
CA LYS A 77 -21.11 2.35 4.20
C LYS A 77 -20.50 0.95 4.10
N PRO A 78 -20.04 0.35 5.22
CA PRO A 78 -19.43 -0.96 5.18
C PRO A 78 -20.49 -2.06 4.98
N VAL A 79 -20.01 -3.25 4.58
CA VAL A 79 -20.83 -4.45 4.45
C VAL A 79 -20.75 -5.24 5.75
N THR A 80 -21.89 -5.44 6.40
CA THR A 80 -21.98 -6.25 7.63
C THR A 80 -22.01 -7.74 7.28
N LEU A 81 -21.09 -8.52 7.85
CA LEU A 81 -20.98 -9.96 7.60
C LEU A 81 -21.82 -10.83 8.55
N GLY A 82 -22.35 -10.27 9.64
CA GLY A 82 -23.19 -10.99 10.59
C GLY A 82 -23.99 -10.05 11.48
N ALA A 83 -25.19 -10.48 11.88
CA ALA A 83 -26.00 -9.73 12.85
C ALA A 83 -25.38 -9.84 14.24
N GLU A 84 -25.52 -8.79 15.05
CA GLU A 84 -24.92 -8.75 16.39
C GLU A 84 -25.39 -9.90 17.30
N GLY A 85 -26.66 -10.32 17.16
CA GLY A 85 -27.22 -11.47 17.87
C GLY A 85 -26.64 -12.84 17.46
N TRP A 86 -25.71 -12.90 16.51
CA TRP A 86 -25.05 -14.15 16.10
C TRP A 86 -23.75 -14.43 16.86
N ARG A 87 -23.31 -13.54 17.77
CA ARG A 87 -22.11 -13.77 18.62
C ARG A 87 -22.18 -15.11 19.34
N ASP A 88 -23.31 -15.41 19.98
CA ASP A 88 -23.51 -16.63 20.77
C ASP A 88 -23.58 -17.91 19.92
N LEU A 89 -23.74 -17.75 18.61
CA LEU A 89 -23.84 -18.86 17.66
C LEU A 89 -22.51 -19.17 16.98
N PHE A 90 -21.46 -18.39 17.19
CA PHE A 90 -20.12 -18.70 16.69
C PHE A 90 -19.57 -20.00 17.32
N PRO A 91 -18.92 -20.91 16.56
CA PRO A 91 -18.50 -20.81 15.15
C PRO A 91 -19.54 -21.33 14.14
N ARG A 92 -20.77 -21.64 14.55
CA ARG A 92 -21.84 -22.11 13.65
C ARG A 92 -22.46 -20.99 12.82
N ALA A 93 -22.32 -19.74 13.24
CA ALA A 93 -22.68 -18.54 12.50
C ALA A 93 -21.45 -17.65 12.28
N LEU A 94 -21.52 -16.74 11.29
CA LEU A 94 -20.46 -15.77 11.01
C LEU A 94 -20.32 -14.79 12.19
N TRP A 95 -19.07 -14.55 12.61
CA TRP A 95 -18.78 -13.54 13.62
C TRP A 95 -19.26 -12.16 13.14
N PRO A 96 -19.97 -11.39 13.97
CA PRO A 96 -20.45 -10.07 13.56
C PRO A 96 -19.26 -9.14 13.37
N THR A 97 -19.08 -8.71 12.13
CA THR A 97 -18.01 -7.80 11.73
C THR A 97 -18.39 -7.07 10.46
N THR A 98 -17.60 -6.08 10.08
CA THR A 98 -17.83 -5.23 8.92
C THR A 98 -16.63 -5.26 7.98
N LEU A 99 -16.89 -5.32 6.68
CA LEU A 99 -15.88 -5.20 5.64
C LEU A 99 -16.04 -3.89 4.85
N PRO A 100 -14.94 -3.35 4.28
CA PRO A 100 -15.01 -2.25 3.33
C PRO A 100 -15.91 -2.61 2.14
N ASN A 101 -16.74 -1.65 1.70
CA ASN A 101 -17.66 -1.83 0.58
C ASN A 101 -16.96 -2.18 -0.75
N LEU A 102 -15.75 -1.68 -0.95
CA LEU A 102 -14.94 -1.96 -2.13
C LEU A 102 -13.78 -2.88 -1.75
N PRO A 103 -13.44 -3.87 -2.60
CA PRO A 103 -12.24 -4.66 -2.45
C PRO A 103 -11.03 -3.74 -2.32
N PRO A 104 -10.29 -3.80 -1.20
CA PRO A 104 -9.29 -2.79 -0.92
C PRO A 104 -7.93 -3.20 -1.54
N VAL A 105 -7.97 -3.53 -2.83
CA VAL A 105 -6.82 -3.97 -3.64
C VAL A 105 -6.38 -2.83 -4.56
N SER A 106 -5.06 -2.69 -4.74
CA SER A 106 -4.43 -1.75 -5.64
C SER A 106 -3.23 -2.37 -6.35
N PHE A 107 -2.96 -1.87 -7.55
CA PHE A 107 -1.79 -2.25 -8.35
C PHE A 107 -0.89 -1.02 -8.50
N ARG A 108 0.41 -1.21 -8.33
CA ARG A 108 1.43 -0.19 -8.59
C ARG A 108 2.39 -0.70 -9.64
N VAL A 109 2.42 -0.03 -10.79
CA VAL A 109 3.33 -0.30 -11.89
C VAL A 109 4.34 0.84 -11.95
N THR A 110 5.63 0.51 -11.93
CA THR A 110 6.71 1.49 -12.11
C THR A 110 7.28 1.34 -13.51
N MET A 111 7.30 2.44 -14.25
CA MET A 111 7.85 2.53 -15.61
C MET A 111 8.97 3.58 -15.59
N GLY A 112 10.04 3.34 -16.35
CA GLY A 112 11.18 4.24 -16.45
C GLY A 112 11.32 4.81 -17.85
N MET A 113 11.88 6.02 -17.95
CA MET A 113 12.43 6.52 -19.20
C MET A 113 13.85 7.01 -18.94
N ASP A 114 14.81 6.53 -19.74
CA ASP A 114 16.16 7.06 -19.73
C ASP A 114 16.34 8.00 -20.91
N GLN A 115 16.94 9.16 -20.65
CA GLN A 115 17.31 10.13 -21.66
C GLN A 115 18.81 10.36 -21.60
N THR A 116 19.52 9.85 -22.62
CA THR A 116 20.98 10.02 -22.74
C THR A 116 21.28 11.18 -23.70
N GLU A 117 21.90 12.24 -23.19
CA GLU A 117 22.34 13.36 -24.03
C GLU A 117 23.48 12.92 -24.97
N GLY A 118 23.37 13.26 -26.26
CA GLY A 118 24.39 12.96 -27.28
C GLY A 118 24.27 11.61 -28.00
N ALA A 119 23.37 10.72 -27.57
CA ALA A 119 23.08 9.46 -28.27
C ALA A 119 22.17 9.67 -29.49
N ARG A 120 22.27 8.81 -30.52
CA ARG A 120 21.39 8.84 -31.70
C ARG A 120 19.93 8.52 -31.33
N ASP A 121 19.73 7.60 -30.38
CA ASP A 121 18.45 7.35 -29.73
C ASP A 121 18.42 8.12 -28.40
N LYS A 122 17.65 9.21 -28.36
CA LYS A 122 17.60 10.14 -27.21
C LYS A 122 16.65 9.72 -26.09
N GLY A 123 15.93 8.62 -26.25
CA GLY A 123 14.96 8.16 -25.26
C GLY A 123 14.72 6.67 -25.36
N ASN A 124 14.92 5.96 -24.26
CA ASN A 124 14.59 4.55 -24.14
C ASN A 124 13.47 4.40 -23.10
N PHE A 125 12.29 3.96 -23.56
CA PHE A 125 11.20 3.60 -22.67
C PHE A 125 11.46 2.21 -22.10
N GLN A 126 11.64 2.11 -20.79
CA GLN A 126 11.82 0.83 -20.13
C GLN A 126 10.46 0.21 -19.85
N ALA A 127 10.31 -1.04 -20.29
CA ALA A 127 9.22 -1.89 -19.84
C ALA A 127 9.13 -1.88 -18.30
N PRO A 128 7.94 -2.12 -17.71
CA PRO A 128 7.75 -2.01 -16.27
C PRO A 128 8.84 -2.71 -15.46
N THR A 129 9.54 -1.94 -14.62
CA THR A 129 10.63 -2.46 -13.79
C THR A 129 10.09 -3.16 -12.54
N ASP A 130 8.92 -2.72 -12.06
CA ASP A 130 8.28 -3.23 -10.85
C ASP A 130 6.74 -3.25 -11.01
N VAL A 131 6.12 -4.39 -10.68
CA VAL A 131 4.66 -4.53 -10.54
C VAL A 131 4.36 -5.00 -9.12
N ASN A 132 3.60 -4.21 -8.37
CA ASN A 132 3.21 -4.52 -7.00
C ASN A 132 1.69 -4.63 -6.88
N ILE A 133 1.24 -5.61 -6.10
CA ILE A 133 -0.14 -5.80 -5.68
C ILE A 133 -0.18 -5.46 -4.19
N LEU A 134 -1.07 -4.57 -3.79
CA LEU A 134 -1.30 -4.23 -2.39
C LEU A 134 -2.77 -4.43 -2.06
N ALA A 135 -3.06 -5.19 -1.02
CA ALA A 135 -4.39 -5.35 -0.46
C ALA A 135 -4.32 -5.10 1.04
N ALA A 136 -5.13 -4.20 1.57
CA ALA A 136 -5.18 -3.99 3.02
C ALA A 136 -6.58 -3.60 3.43
N GLY A 137 -6.97 -3.76 4.68
CA GLY A 137 -8.32 -3.39 5.07
C GLY A 137 -8.59 -3.70 6.52
N THR A 138 -9.84 -3.51 6.90
CA THR A 138 -10.31 -3.69 8.28
C THR A 138 -11.43 -4.70 8.29
N MET A 139 -11.52 -5.47 9.37
CA MET A 139 -12.60 -6.38 9.68
C MET A 139 -13.15 -5.93 11.04
N GLY A 140 -14.19 -5.09 11.01
CA GLY A 140 -14.62 -4.34 12.19
C GLY A 140 -13.62 -3.24 12.58
N GLU A 141 -13.69 -2.87 13.85
CA GLU A 141 -12.88 -1.80 14.46
C GLU A 141 -11.50 -2.31 14.94
N ASP A 142 -11.40 -3.56 15.40
CA ASP A 142 -10.20 -4.04 16.10
C ASP A 142 -9.25 -4.87 15.24
N VAL A 143 -9.68 -5.34 14.07
CA VAL A 143 -8.85 -6.22 13.22
C VAL A 143 -8.55 -5.54 11.90
N SER A 144 -7.26 -5.47 11.56
CA SER A 144 -6.79 -5.02 10.25
C SER A 144 -5.91 -6.08 9.60
N PHE A 145 -5.87 -6.06 8.27
CA PHE A 145 -5.01 -6.93 7.48
C PHE A 145 -4.26 -6.15 6.42
N PHE A 146 -3.10 -6.66 6.04
CA PHE A 146 -2.28 -6.13 4.96
C PHE A 146 -1.64 -7.28 4.19
N PHE A 147 -1.54 -7.10 2.88
CA PHE A 147 -0.90 -7.98 1.94
C PHE A 147 -0.21 -7.14 0.86
N HIS A 148 1.03 -7.49 0.55
CA HIS A 148 1.82 -6.88 -0.50
C HIS A 148 2.62 -7.95 -1.23
N GLN A 149 2.55 -7.96 -2.56
CA GLN A 149 3.34 -8.81 -3.45
C GLN A 149 4.01 -7.95 -4.52
N GLY A 150 5.31 -8.11 -4.72
CA GLY A 150 6.11 -7.42 -5.74
C GLY A 150 7.55 -7.88 -5.66
N GLY A 151 8.50 -6.95 -5.44
CA GLY A 151 9.90 -7.27 -5.10
C GLY A 151 10.09 -7.97 -3.73
N GLY A 152 9.00 -8.37 -3.08
CA GLY A 152 8.98 -9.11 -1.82
C GLY A 152 7.53 -9.35 -1.37
N ILE A 153 7.37 -10.27 -0.42
CA ILE A 153 6.08 -10.62 0.18
C ILE A 153 6.00 -10.00 1.58
N ARG A 154 4.90 -9.31 1.86
CA ARG A 154 4.55 -8.90 3.21
C ARG A 154 3.08 -9.21 3.44
N TYR A 155 2.77 -9.79 4.57
CA TYR A 155 1.40 -9.99 4.98
C TYR A 155 1.33 -9.93 6.50
N TYR A 156 0.34 -9.26 7.04
CA TYR A 156 0.11 -9.30 8.47
C TYR A 156 -1.37 -9.13 8.77
N VAL A 157 -1.76 -9.66 9.92
CA VAL A 157 -3.00 -9.33 10.61
C VAL A 157 -2.60 -8.57 11.87
N GLN A 158 -3.27 -7.45 12.12
CA GLN A 158 -3.05 -6.61 13.28
C GLN A 158 -4.33 -6.51 14.09
N PHE A 159 -4.18 -6.70 15.40
CA PHE A 159 -5.22 -6.54 16.40
C PHE A 159 -4.92 -5.23 17.13
N SER A 160 -5.79 -4.25 16.98
CA SER A 160 -5.56 -2.87 17.44
C SER A 160 -5.98 -2.63 18.89
N ASN A 161 -6.41 -3.67 19.62
CA ASN A 161 -7.02 -3.46 20.93
C ASN A 161 -7.10 -4.72 21.81
N LEU A 162 -5.96 -5.29 22.21
CA LEU A 162 -5.94 -6.59 22.91
C LEU A 162 -6.32 -6.56 24.39
N LEU A 163 -6.38 -5.38 25.01
CA LEU A 163 -6.47 -5.25 26.48
C LEU A 163 -7.71 -4.48 26.95
N GLU A 164 -8.60 -4.05 26.04
CA GLU A 164 -9.76 -3.24 26.42
C GLU A 164 -10.66 -3.97 27.44
N GLU A 165 -11.00 -5.23 27.22
CA GLU A 165 -11.89 -5.94 28.16
C GLU A 165 -11.28 -6.25 29.52
N THR A 166 -9.95 -6.27 29.67
CA THR A 166 -9.28 -6.71 30.91
C THR A 166 -8.73 -5.56 31.75
N PHE A 167 -8.40 -4.41 31.15
CA PHE A 167 -7.73 -3.30 31.84
C PHE A 167 -8.36 -1.92 31.60
N SER A 168 -9.54 -1.87 30.95
CA SER A 168 -10.33 -0.66 30.61
C SER A 168 -10.43 0.35 31.75
N ASP A 169 -10.59 -0.11 32.98
CA ASP A 169 -11.11 0.76 34.04
C ASP A 169 -10.09 1.70 34.68
N THR A 170 -8.76 1.52 34.51
CA THR A 170 -7.81 2.47 35.16
C THR A 170 -6.36 2.49 34.62
N LEU A 171 -5.85 1.46 33.93
CA LEU A 171 -4.39 1.29 33.78
C LEU A 171 -3.82 1.52 32.38
N LEU A 172 -4.60 1.30 31.30
CA LEU A 172 -4.10 1.46 29.94
C LEU A 172 -5.19 2.05 29.02
N PRO A 173 -4.90 3.12 28.25
CA PRO A 173 -5.86 3.69 27.31
C PRO A 173 -6.18 2.71 26.16
N ARG A 174 -7.36 2.87 25.55
CA ARG A 174 -7.76 2.14 24.33
C ARG A 174 -6.66 2.32 23.26
N TYR A 175 -6.32 1.25 22.53
CA TYR A 175 -5.18 1.20 21.57
C TYR A 175 -3.77 1.30 22.20
N ALA A 176 -3.60 1.15 23.52
CA ALA A 176 -2.27 1.16 24.16
C ALA A 176 -1.38 -0.01 23.71
N LEU A 177 -1.98 -1.14 23.32
CA LEU A 177 -1.26 -2.32 22.87
C LEU A 177 -1.86 -2.91 21.59
N ASN A 178 -1.05 -2.88 20.54
CA ASN A 178 -1.35 -3.51 19.25
C ASN A 178 -0.51 -4.78 19.10
N LEU A 179 -1.13 -5.87 18.64
CA LEU A 179 -0.41 -7.08 18.24
C LEU A 179 -0.45 -7.21 16.73
N LYS A 180 0.73 -7.39 16.13
CA LYS A 180 0.88 -7.64 14.70
C LYS A 180 1.47 -9.02 14.48
N LEU A 181 0.73 -9.88 13.78
CA LEU A 181 1.13 -11.24 13.45
C LEU A 181 1.32 -11.36 11.94
N GLY A 182 2.49 -11.82 11.51
CA GLY A 182 2.79 -12.10 10.11
C GLY A 182 4.20 -11.68 9.70
N LEU A 183 4.38 -11.53 8.39
CA LEU A 183 5.60 -11.06 7.75
C LEU A 183 5.50 -9.57 7.42
N PHE A 184 6.19 -8.74 8.19
CA PHE A 184 6.18 -7.28 8.02
C PHE A 184 7.55 -6.68 8.32
N GLU A 185 7.78 -5.45 7.84
CA GLU A 185 9.01 -4.72 8.13
C GLU A 185 9.00 -4.20 9.57
N PRO A 186 10.03 -4.52 10.39
CA PRO A 186 10.14 -3.95 11.73
C PRO A 186 10.23 -2.42 11.69
N GLY A 187 9.54 -1.75 12.62
CA GLY A 187 9.44 -0.28 12.69
C GLY A 187 10.75 0.47 12.99
N VAL A 188 11.87 -0.23 13.10
CA VAL A 188 13.21 0.37 13.29
C VAL A 188 13.85 0.86 11.99
N MET A 189 13.19 0.61 10.85
CA MET A 189 13.67 1.01 9.52
C MET A 189 12.96 2.29 9.08
N GLU A 190 13.69 3.41 9.02
CA GLU A 190 13.15 4.69 8.56
C GLU A 190 12.79 4.66 7.07
N THR A 191 13.61 4.00 6.24
CA THR A 191 13.41 3.91 4.78
C THR A 191 13.21 2.47 4.33
N SER A 192 12.23 2.21 3.45
CA SER A 192 11.97 0.88 2.88
C SER A 192 12.10 0.88 1.37
N ASN A 193 12.77 -0.14 0.84
CA ASN A 193 12.85 -0.39 -0.60
C ASN A 193 11.49 -0.68 -1.24
N ALA A 194 10.48 -1.15 -0.49
CA ALA A 194 9.14 -1.30 -1.04
C ALA A 194 8.35 0.02 -1.15
N ARG A 195 8.83 1.06 -0.48
CA ARG A 195 8.24 2.41 -0.52
C ARG A 195 9.06 3.36 -1.39
N ARG A 196 10.09 2.86 -2.10
CA ARG A 196 10.94 3.68 -2.97
C ARG A 196 10.13 4.20 -4.16
N LEU A 197 10.37 5.46 -4.51
CA LEU A 197 9.90 6.04 -5.77
C LEU A 197 10.94 5.95 -6.90
N THR A 198 12.17 5.58 -6.55
CA THR A 198 13.28 5.44 -7.49
C THR A 198 13.27 4.05 -8.14
N ALA A 199 13.72 3.97 -9.38
CA ALA A 199 14.00 2.69 -10.03
C ALA A 199 15.15 1.94 -9.31
N THR A 200 16.10 2.70 -8.75
CA THR A 200 17.25 2.15 -8.01
C THR A 200 16.88 1.84 -6.55
N PRO A 201 17.27 0.68 -6.00
CA PRO A 201 17.15 0.39 -4.58
C PRO A 201 17.95 1.37 -3.72
N LEU A 202 17.39 1.72 -2.57
CA LEU A 202 18.11 2.30 -1.47
C LEU A 202 19.09 1.25 -0.92
N LEU A 203 20.37 1.59 -0.91
CA LEU A 203 21.46 0.71 -0.41
C LEU A 203 21.40 0.47 1.12
N ALA A 204 20.46 1.12 1.81
CA ALA A 204 20.35 1.06 3.26
C ALA A 204 19.69 -0.25 3.74
N ARG A 205 20.54 -1.13 4.27
CA ARG A 205 20.32 -2.16 5.31
C ARG A 205 19.30 -3.28 5.04
N THR A 206 19.83 -4.43 4.61
CA THR A 206 19.27 -5.75 4.86
C THR A 206 19.45 -6.11 6.35
N VAL A 207 18.38 -6.54 7.04
CA VAL A 207 18.49 -7.17 8.37
C VAL A 207 18.00 -8.60 8.25
N THR A 208 18.94 -9.54 8.41
CA THR A 208 18.65 -10.98 8.39
C THR A 208 18.38 -11.45 9.82
N TYR A 209 17.17 -11.94 10.09
CA TYR A 209 16.87 -12.70 11.32
C TYR A 209 16.93 -14.19 11.00
N SER A 210 17.86 -14.92 11.63
CA SER A 210 17.93 -16.38 11.57
C SER A 210 17.67 -16.96 12.97
N ARG A 211 16.75 -17.93 13.07
CA ARG A 211 16.59 -18.73 14.29
C ARG A 211 17.81 -19.64 14.45
N ALA A 212 18.38 -19.73 15.66
CA ALA A 212 19.54 -20.58 15.90
C ALA A 212 19.21 -22.05 15.62
N GLY A 213 19.95 -22.68 14.70
CA GLY A 213 19.89 -24.13 14.44
C GLY A 213 19.10 -24.57 13.20
N GLU A 214 18.39 -23.68 12.51
CA GLU A 214 17.88 -23.92 11.15
C GLU A 214 18.75 -23.14 10.16
N ALA A 215 18.87 -23.62 8.91
CA ALA A 215 19.26 -22.73 7.81
C ALA A 215 18.22 -21.62 7.80
N GLY A 216 18.56 -20.49 8.44
CA GLY A 216 17.58 -19.52 8.86
C GLY A 216 16.72 -19.11 7.68
N ASN A 217 15.41 -19.02 7.90
CA ASN A 217 14.54 -18.31 6.98
C ASN A 217 15.14 -16.92 6.82
N SER A 218 15.89 -16.71 5.73
CA SER A 218 16.58 -15.47 5.51
C SER A 218 15.50 -14.42 5.40
N PHE A 219 15.42 -13.56 6.41
CA PHE A 219 14.75 -12.29 6.31
C PHE A 219 15.52 -11.49 5.24
N ALA A 220 15.25 -11.78 3.97
CA ALA A 220 15.78 -11.05 2.85
C ALA A 220 14.81 -9.90 2.60
N ILE A 221 15.06 -8.77 3.25
CA ILE A 221 14.69 -7.49 2.63
C ILE A 221 15.59 -7.40 1.40
N ASP A 222 15.08 -7.92 0.29
CA ASP A 222 15.71 -7.97 -1.02
C ASP A 222 17.04 -8.76 -1.09
N ARG A 223 16.97 -10.01 -1.57
CA ARG A 223 18.16 -10.75 -1.98
C ARG A 223 18.42 -10.42 -3.45
N GLN A 224 19.08 -9.30 -3.73
CA GLN A 224 19.83 -9.13 -4.97
C GLN A 224 21.30 -8.95 -4.65
N ILE A 225 21.97 -10.10 -4.51
CA ILE A 225 23.41 -10.21 -4.74
C ILE A 225 23.61 -9.96 -6.23
N GLY A 226 24.40 -8.94 -6.55
CA GLY A 226 24.78 -8.64 -7.92
C GLY A 226 25.50 -9.81 -8.58
N ALA A 227 25.15 -10.01 -9.84
CA ALA A 227 26.05 -10.40 -10.92
C ALA A 227 25.65 -9.57 -12.14
#